data_AF-A0A7C6KYD1-F1
#
_entry.id   AF-A0A7C6KYD1-F1
#
_cell.length_a   1.000
_cell.length_b   1.000
_cell.length_c   1.000
_cell.angle_alpha   90.00
_cell.angle_beta   90.00
_cell.angle_gamma   90.00
#
_symmetry.space_group_name_H-M   'P 1'
#
loop_
_entity.id
_entity.type
_entity.pdbx_description
1 polymer ?
#
loop_
_entity_poly.entity_id
_entity_poly.type
_entity_poly.pdbx_seq_one_letter_code
_entity_poly.pdbx_strand_id
1 'polypeptide(L)'
;MDLVKQIAAELQIKISQVENTVRLLDEGNTIPFIARYRKEATGSLNEEELRQVADRLNYLRNLAERKAEILKSIEAQGKLTPDLKTAIDQAVKLQDLEDIYRPFRPKRKTRATVARSRSLEPLSRFLLEQTDQNPLLLARQFVNPELGLLTEEDCLAGAMDILAEEFSDHPDYRKNIRLMTYRSGLLVAKGKTEEVTTYEMYYD
;
A
#
# COMPACT_ATOMS: atom_id res chain seq x y z
N MET A 1 -9.80 18.56 0.77
CA MET A 1 -10.76 18.03 -0.22
C MET A 1 -12.06 17.81 0.51
N ASP A 2 -13.16 18.41 0.04
CA ASP A 2 -14.44 18.34 0.73
C ASP A 2 -15.08 16.95 0.49
N LEU A 3 -15.05 16.09 1.51
CA LEU A 3 -15.54 14.72 1.47
C LEU A 3 -16.98 14.64 0.95
N VAL A 4 -17.80 15.62 1.34
CA VAL A 4 -19.21 15.69 0.96
C VAL A 4 -19.35 15.86 -0.55
N LYS A 5 -18.60 16.79 -1.14
CA LYS A 5 -18.63 17.04 -2.59
C LYS A 5 -18.18 15.83 -3.38
N GLN A 6 -17.16 15.12 -2.89
CA GLN A 6 -16.67 13.91 -3.53
C GLN A 6 -17.75 12.82 -3.53
N ILE A 7 -18.36 12.52 -2.37
CA ILE A 7 -19.40 11.50 -2.24
C ILE A 7 -20.62 11.87 -3.11
N ALA A 8 -21.03 13.14 -3.11
CA ALA A 8 -22.15 13.61 -3.91
C ALA A 8 -21.92 13.38 -5.42
N ALA A 9 -20.70 13.68 -5.90
CA ALA A 9 -20.34 13.45 -7.29
C ALA A 9 -20.24 11.95 -7.65
N GLU A 10 -19.66 11.13 -6.77
CA GLU A 10 -19.50 9.69 -7.01
C GLU A 10 -20.83 8.93 -7.02
N LEU A 11 -21.74 9.29 -6.10
CA LEU A 11 -23.05 8.65 -5.96
C LEU A 11 -24.14 9.35 -6.79
N GLN A 12 -23.82 10.44 -7.49
CA GLN A 12 -24.77 11.21 -8.31
C GLN A 12 -25.99 11.71 -7.52
N ILE A 13 -25.78 12.16 -6.28
CA ILE A 13 -26.81 12.72 -5.38
C ILE A 13 -26.48 14.17 -4.99
N LYS A 14 -27.44 14.89 -4.41
CA LYS A 14 -27.23 16.30 -4.04
C LYS A 14 -26.28 16.41 -2.85
N ILE A 15 -25.42 17.42 -2.86
CA ILE A 15 -24.50 17.76 -1.75
C ILE A 15 -25.27 17.83 -0.42
N SER A 16 -26.42 18.52 -0.38
CA SER A 16 -27.24 18.65 0.82
C SER A 16 -27.75 17.31 1.38
N GLN A 17 -27.98 16.31 0.53
CA GLN A 17 -28.39 14.97 0.97
C GLN A 17 -27.23 14.26 1.68
N VAL A 18 -26.01 14.40 1.15
CA VAL A 18 -24.79 13.88 1.78
C VAL A 18 -24.52 14.60 3.09
N GLU A 19 -24.55 15.94 3.13
CA GLU A 19 -24.31 16.73 4.36
C GLU A 19 -25.26 16.31 5.49
N ASN A 20 -26.56 16.23 5.20
CA ASN A 20 -27.55 15.85 6.20
C ASN A 20 -27.38 14.40 6.64
N THR A 21 -27.02 13.49 5.72
CA THR A 21 -26.76 12.09 6.05
C THR A 21 -25.53 11.95 6.95
N VAL A 22 -24.41 12.62 6.59
CA VAL A 22 -23.17 12.66 7.38
C VAL A 22 -23.46 13.18 8.78
N ARG A 23 -24.17 14.31 8.92
CA ARG A 23 -24.54 14.87 10.22
C ARG A 23 -25.31 13.86 11.07
N LEU A 24 -26.32 13.21 10.50
CA LEU A 24 -27.13 12.21 11.23
C LEU A 24 -26.29 10.99 11.65
N LEU A 25 -25.38 10.52 10.81
CA LEU A 25 -24.47 9.43 11.15
C LEU A 25 -23.50 9.84 12.27
N ASP A 26 -22.97 11.06 12.24
CA ASP A 26 -22.07 11.59 13.26
C ASP A 26 -22.76 11.83 14.61
N GLU A 27 -24.06 12.11 14.61
CA GLU A 27 -24.92 12.13 15.80
C GLU A 27 -25.20 10.73 16.37
N GLY A 28 -24.70 9.67 15.72
CA GLY A 28 -24.84 8.27 16.16
C GLY A 28 -26.14 7.60 15.71
N ASN A 29 -26.88 8.18 14.75
CA ASN A 29 -28.09 7.55 14.22
C ASN A 29 -27.74 6.36 13.32
N THR A 30 -28.53 5.29 13.40
CA THR A 30 -28.34 4.11 12.54
C THR A 30 -29.01 4.31 11.18
N ILE A 31 -28.52 3.62 10.14
CA ILE A 31 -29.11 3.67 8.79
C ILE A 31 -30.62 3.32 8.81
N PRO A 32 -31.08 2.24 9.48
CA PRO A 32 -32.52 1.95 9.56
C PRO A 32 -33.33 3.05 10.26
N PHE A 33 -32.75 3.71 11.28
CA PHE A 33 -33.40 4.83 11.95
C PHE A 33 -33.52 6.04 11.01
N ILE A 34 -32.46 6.38 10.29
CA ILE A 34 -32.45 7.50 9.34
C ILE A 34 -33.48 7.26 8.22
N ALA A 35 -33.47 6.05 7.63
CA ALA A 35 -34.37 5.67 6.55
C ALA A 35 -35.86 5.74 6.95
N ARG A 36 -36.17 5.43 8.23
CA ARG A 36 -37.56 5.43 8.75
C ARG A 36 -38.01 6.78 9.30
N TYR A 37 -37.17 7.48 10.06
CA TYR A 37 -37.57 8.62 10.90
C TYR A 37 -36.92 9.96 10.51
N ARG A 38 -35.99 9.95 9.55
CA ARG A 38 -35.28 11.16 9.07
C ARG A 38 -35.25 11.26 7.54
N LYS A 39 -36.21 10.60 6.88
CA LYS A 39 -36.31 10.53 5.42
C LYS A 39 -36.37 11.91 4.76
N GLU A 40 -37.11 12.86 5.33
CA GLU A 40 -37.18 14.22 4.78
C GLU A 40 -35.85 14.98 4.89
N ALA A 41 -35.13 14.79 6.00
CA ALA A 41 -33.84 15.45 6.22
C ALA A 41 -32.79 15.01 5.20
N THR A 42 -32.83 13.76 4.73
CA THR A 42 -31.89 13.25 3.71
C THR A 42 -32.40 13.45 2.27
N GLY A 43 -33.54 14.13 2.06
CA GLY A 43 -34.12 14.27 0.73
C GLY A 43 -34.65 12.95 0.17
N SER A 44 -35.17 12.09 1.03
CA SER A 44 -35.77 10.79 0.72
C SER A 44 -34.83 9.70 0.21
N LEU A 45 -33.55 9.72 0.61
CA LEU A 45 -32.64 8.61 0.36
C LEU A 45 -33.18 7.31 0.98
N ASN A 46 -33.08 6.22 0.22
CA ASN A 46 -33.44 4.89 0.67
C ASN A 46 -32.30 4.23 1.47
N GLU A 47 -32.56 3.05 2.04
CA GLU A 47 -31.61 2.37 2.93
C GLU A 47 -30.28 2.01 2.23
N GLU A 48 -30.34 1.63 0.95
CA GLU A 48 -29.18 1.27 0.15
C GLU A 48 -28.33 2.50 -0.17
N GLU A 49 -28.96 3.62 -0.56
CA GLU A 49 -28.26 4.88 -0.81
C GLU A 49 -27.58 5.42 0.46
N LEU A 50 -28.27 5.33 1.61
CA LEU A 50 -27.69 5.71 2.90
C LEU A 50 -26.47 4.84 3.26
N ARG A 51 -26.53 3.54 2.95
CA ARG A 51 -25.40 2.61 3.13
C ARG A 51 -24.22 2.97 2.24
N GLN A 52 -24.47 3.27 0.96
CA GLN A 52 -23.42 3.71 0.04
C GLN A 52 -22.74 5.01 0.51
N VAL A 53 -23.51 5.98 1.01
CA VAL A 53 -22.96 7.20 1.61
C VAL A 53 -22.11 6.88 2.83
N ALA A 54 -22.61 6.03 3.75
CA ALA A 54 -21.90 5.67 4.97
C ALA A 54 -20.59 4.92 4.68
N ASP A 55 -20.63 3.91 3.82
CA ASP A 55 -19.45 3.12 3.43
C ASP A 55 -18.41 4.00 2.76
N ARG A 56 -18.84 4.91 1.88
CA ARG A 56 -17.91 5.82 1.21
C ARG A 56 -17.33 6.88 2.14
N LEU A 57 -18.15 7.44 3.03
CA LEU A 57 -17.71 8.36 4.08
C LEU A 57 -16.64 7.71 4.96
N ASN A 58 -16.89 6.50 5.43
CA ASN A 58 -15.95 5.73 6.25
C ASN A 58 -14.65 5.47 5.50
N TYR A 59 -14.72 5.05 4.24
CA TYR A 59 -13.52 4.86 3.42
C TYR A 59 -12.68 6.14 3.32
N LEU A 60 -13.31 7.28 3.01
CA LEU A 60 -12.58 8.54 2.81
C LEU A 60 -12.04 9.11 4.13
N ARG A 61 -12.75 8.94 5.24
CA ARG A 61 -12.24 9.29 6.59
C ARG A 61 -11.01 8.45 6.94
N ASN A 62 -11.08 7.13 6.76
CA ASN A 62 -9.96 6.23 6.99
C ASN A 62 -8.76 6.59 6.09
N LEU A 63 -9.01 6.95 4.83
CA LEU A 63 -7.96 7.41 3.92
C LEU A 63 -7.32 8.71 4.42
N ALA A 64 -8.11 9.68 4.86
CA ALA A 64 -7.61 10.96 5.36
C ALA A 64 -6.80 10.81 6.66
N GLU A 65 -7.30 10.01 7.60
CA GLU A 65 -6.59 9.66 8.83
C GLU A 65 -5.25 8.99 8.49
N ARG A 66 -5.29 8.01 7.59
CA ARG A 66 -4.08 7.28 7.17
C ARG A 66 -3.05 8.18 6.49
N LYS A 67 -3.48 9.14 5.67
CA LYS A 67 -2.58 10.16 5.08
C LYS A 67 -1.88 10.96 6.17
N ALA A 68 -2.63 11.41 7.18
CA ALA A 68 -2.07 12.19 8.28
C ALA A 68 -1.05 11.38 9.11
N GLU A 69 -1.32 10.11 9.38
CA GLU A 69 -0.37 9.21 10.05
C GLU A 69 0.93 9.05 9.25
N ILE A 70 0.81 8.80 7.94
CA ILE A 70 1.96 8.59 7.04
C ILE A 70 2.80 9.85 6.94
N LEU A 71 2.17 11.01 6.76
CA LEU A 71 2.88 12.31 6.73
C LEU A 71 3.68 12.52 8.01
N LYS A 72 3.07 12.32 9.18
CA LYS A 72 3.74 12.43 10.48
C LYS A 72 4.91 11.45 10.60
N SER A 73 4.74 10.21 10.15
CA SER A 73 5.79 9.19 10.23
C SER A 73 7.00 9.53 9.34
N ILE A 74 6.77 10.06 8.14
CA ILE A 74 7.83 10.44 7.20
C ILE A 74 8.52 11.73 7.65
N GLU A 75 7.75 12.69 8.17
CA GLU A 75 8.25 13.94 8.74
C GLU A 75 9.15 13.68 9.95
N ALA A 76 8.75 12.76 10.85
CA ALA A 76 9.57 12.35 11.99
C ALA A 76 10.91 11.71 11.59
N GLN A 77 11.02 11.18 10.36
CA GLN A 77 12.27 10.66 9.81
C GLN A 77 13.12 11.73 9.09
N GLY A 78 12.62 12.96 8.96
CA GLY A 78 13.27 14.03 8.20
C GLY A 78 13.30 13.78 6.69
N LYS A 79 12.44 12.90 6.16
CA LYS A 79 12.44 12.46 4.76
C LYS A 79 11.28 13.03 3.94
N LEU A 80 10.46 13.92 4.50
CA LEU A 80 9.29 14.46 3.83
C LEU A 80 9.69 15.54 2.82
N THR A 81 9.67 15.22 1.53
CA THR A 81 9.89 16.18 0.45
C THR A 81 8.56 16.81 -0.01
N PRO A 82 8.59 17.99 -0.66
CA PRO A 82 7.39 18.61 -1.25
C PRO A 82 6.68 17.70 -2.26
N ASP A 83 7.45 16.97 -3.09
CA ASP A 83 6.90 16.03 -4.07
C ASP A 83 6.21 14.84 -3.40
N LEU A 84 6.82 14.30 -2.34
CA LEU A 84 6.26 13.19 -1.57
C LEU A 84 4.98 13.60 -0.84
N LYS A 85 4.97 14.79 -0.23
CA LYS A 85 3.77 15.36 0.39
C LYS A 85 2.64 15.50 -0.65
N THR A 86 2.97 16.04 -1.83
CA THR A 86 2.00 16.18 -2.93
C THR A 86 1.45 14.83 -3.38
N ALA A 87 2.31 13.82 -3.53
CA ALA A 87 1.89 12.47 -3.91
C ALA A 87 0.95 11.83 -2.87
N ILE A 88 1.24 12.01 -1.58
CA ILE A 88 0.38 11.54 -0.48
C ILE A 88 -0.98 12.27 -0.48
N ASP A 89 -0.97 13.60 -0.62
CA ASP A 89 -2.19 14.41 -0.63
C ASP A 89 -3.08 14.04 -1.83
N GLN A 90 -2.50 13.72 -2.98
CA GLN A 90 -3.21 13.31 -4.20
C GLN A 90 -3.64 11.84 -4.23
N ALA A 91 -3.15 10.98 -3.32
CA ALA A 91 -3.51 9.57 -3.32
C ALA A 91 -5.02 9.39 -3.06
N VAL A 92 -5.74 8.80 -4.01
CA VAL A 92 -7.21 8.58 -3.92
C VAL A 92 -7.59 7.18 -3.45
N LYS A 93 -6.62 6.25 -3.43
CA LYS A 93 -6.80 4.89 -2.95
C LYS A 93 -5.85 4.58 -1.81
N LEU A 94 -6.35 3.87 -0.80
CA LEU A 94 -5.55 3.40 0.34
C LEU A 94 -4.32 2.60 -0.11
N GLN A 95 -4.46 1.80 -1.17
CA GLN A 95 -3.37 0.97 -1.66
C GLN A 95 -2.22 1.79 -2.28
N ASP A 96 -2.55 2.85 -3.02
CA ASP A 96 -1.55 3.75 -3.59
C ASP A 96 -0.80 4.49 -2.48
N LEU A 97 -1.53 4.89 -1.44
CA LEU A 97 -0.96 5.50 -0.24
C LEU A 97 -0.01 4.56 0.52
N GLU A 98 -0.38 3.28 0.68
CA GLU A 98 0.50 2.27 1.29
C GLU A 98 1.74 1.98 0.45
N ASP A 99 1.62 1.98 -0.88
CA ASP A 99 2.77 1.81 -1.77
C ASP A 99 3.76 2.97 -1.59
N ILE A 100 3.28 4.22 -1.52
CA ILE A 100 4.12 5.42 -1.27
C ILE A 100 4.81 5.36 0.10
N TYR A 101 4.11 4.91 1.14
CA TYR A 101 4.66 4.85 2.50
C TYR A 101 5.66 3.71 2.70
N ARG A 102 5.60 2.66 1.88
CA ARG A 102 6.37 1.42 2.05
C ARG A 102 7.88 1.60 2.28
N PRO A 103 8.60 2.47 1.53
CA PRO A 103 10.04 2.70 1.75
C PRO A 103 10.36 3.33 3.11
N PHE A 104 9.39 4.00 3.74
CA PHE A 104 9.52 4.72 5.00
C PHE A 104 8.96 3.96 6.19
N ARG A 105 8.22 2.87 5.96
CA ARG A 105 7.65 2.06 7.03
C ARG A 105 8.81 1.48 7.87
N PRO A 106 8.79 1.64 9.21
CA PRO A 106 9.77 0.99 10.08
C PRO A 106 9.82 -0.52 9.81
N LYS A 107 10.98 -1.03 9.42
CA LYS A 107 11.15 -2.44 9.09
C LYS A 107 11.76 -3.20 10.26
N ARG A 108 11.29 -4.43 10.46
CA ARG A 108 12.03 -5.44 11.25
C ARG A 108 13.37 -5.74 10.55
N LYS A 109 14.26 -6.44 11.25
CA LYS A 109 15.52 -6.94 10.69
C LYS A 109 15.25 -7.81 9.43
N THR A 110 15.41 -7.23 8.25
CA THR A 110 15.34 -7.91 6.93
C THR A 110 16.74 -8.31 6.47
N ARG A 111 16.84 -9.23 5.50
CA ARG A 111 18.12 -9.59 4.88
C ARG A 111 18.86 -8.36 4.33
N ALA A 112 18.13 -7.43 3.69
CA ALA A 112 18.68 -6.16 3.21
C ALA A 112 19.20 -5.26 4.34
N THR A 113 18.45 -5.10 5.44
CA THR A 113 18.95 -4.31 6.59
C THR A 113 20.21 -4.92 7.23
N VAL A 114 20.30 -6.25 7.27
CA VAL A 114 21.50 -6.96 7.72
C VAL A 114 22.66 -6.70 6.76
N ALA A 115 22.44 -6.82 5.45
CA ALA A 115 23.45 -6.53 4.45
C ALA A 115 23.95 -5.07 4.52
N ARG A 116 23.06 -4.08 4.69
CA ARG A 116 23.44 -2.67 4.90
C ARG A 116 24.28 -2.50 6.17
N SER A 117 23.90 -3.16 7.28
CA SER A 117 24.69 -3.13 8.53
C SER A 117 26.08 -3.77 8.41
N ARG A 118 26.29 -4.60 7.39
CA ARG A 118 27.57 -5.21 7.04
C ARG A 118 28.32 -4.45 5.93
N SER A 119 27.94 -3.20 5.67
CA SER A 119 28.59 -2.30 4.71
C SER A 119 28.54 -2.76 3.24
N LEU A 120 27.51 -3.53 2.84
CA LEU A 120 27.35 -4.01 1.45
C LEU A 120 26.62 -3.03 0.53
N GLU A 121 26.20 -1.86 1.02
CA GLU A 121 25.48 -0.87 0.20
C GLU A 121 26.29 -0.35 -0.99
N PRO A 122 27.60 -0.04 -0.89
CA PRO A 122 28.40 0.36 -2.06
C PRO A 122 28.43 -0.72 -3.15
N LEU A 123 28.52 -2.01 -2.78
CA LEU A 123 28.46 -3.11 -3.73
C LEU A 123 27.11 -3.12 -4.47
N SER A 124 26.00 -2.93 -3.76
CA SER A 124 24.67 -2.85 -4.38
C SER A 124 24.55 -1.69 -5.37
N ARG A 125 25.13 -0.51 -5.05
CA ARG A 125 25.13 0.66 -5.94
C ARG A 125 25.93 0.39 -7.20
N PHE A 126 27.09 -0.27 -7.06
CA PHE A 126 27.89 -0.66 -8.22
C PHE A 126 27.13 -1.62 -9.14
N LEU A 127 26.43 -2.62 -8.60
CA LEU A 127 25.65 -3.56 -9.41
C LEU A 127 24.55 -2.86 -10.24
N LEU A 128 24.00 -1.74 -9.74
CA LEU A 128 23.02 -0.93 -10.47
C LEU A 128 23.62 -0.16 -11.65
N GLU A 129 24.92 0.12 -11.64
CA GLU A 129 25.58 0.80 -12.76
C GLU A 129 25.70 -0.09 -14.01
N GLN A 130 25.50 -1.41 -13.86
CA GLN A 130 25.52 -2.39 -14.95
C GLN A 130 26.77 -2.29 -15.84
N THR A 131 27.95 -2.15 -15.21
CA THR A 131 29.23 -2.13 -15.93
C THR A 131 29.66 -3.54 -16.37
N ASP A 132 30.65 -3.63 -17.26
CA ASP A 132 31.21 -4.91 -17.76
C ASP A 132 32.08 -5.66 -16.73
N GLN A 133 32.19 -5.16 -15.50
CA GLN A 133 33.01 -5.79 -14.47
C GLN A 133 32.32 -7.02 -13.88
N ASN A 134 33.11 -8.05 -13.52
CA ASN A 134 32.59 -9.26 -12.91
C ASN A 134 32.06 -8.97 -11.48
N PRO A 135 30.76 -9.18 -11.20
CA PRO A 135 30.17 -8.94 -9.88
C PRO A 135 30.83 -9.68 -8.72
N LEU A 136 31.26 -10.94 -8.93
CA LEU A 136 31.92 -11.74 -7.90
C LEU A 136 33.29 -11.15 -7.54
N LEU A 137 34.07 -10.78 -8.56
CA LEU A 137 35.40 -10.20 -8.35
C LEU A 137 35.35 -8.92 -7.51
N LEU A 138 34.29 -8.14 -7.68
CA LEU A 138 34.06 -6.93 -6.89
C LEU A 138 33.59 -7.25 -5.48
N ALA A 139 32.70 -8.23 -5.34
CA ALA A 139 32.23 -8.72 -4.06
C ALA A 139 33.37 -9.22 -3.16
N ARG A 140 34.47 -9.71 -3.74
CA ARG A 140 35.70 -10.08 -3.02
C ARG A 140 36.24 -8.99 -2.11
N GLN A 141 36.12 -7.73 -2.51
CA GLN A 141 36.63 -6.59 -1.73
C GLN A 141 35.82 -6.35 -0.45
N PHE A 142 34.64 -6.96 -0.33
CA PHE A 142 33.73 -6.83 0.79
C PHE A 142 33.75 -8.04 1.74
N VAL A 143 34.53 -9.08 1.43
CA VAL A 143 34.68 -10.26 2.30
C VAL A 143 35.26 -9.83 3.63
N ASN A 144 34.52 -10.08 4.70
CA ASN A 144 34.89 -9.73 6.05
C ASN A 144 34.28 -10.73 7.05
N PRO A 145 35.07 -11.69 7.55
CA PRO A 145 34.60 -12.67 8.52
C PRO A 145 34.06 -12.08 9.82
N GLU A 146 34.56 -10.93 10.28
CA GLU A 146 34.06 -10.26 11.49
C GLU A 146 32.63 -9.75 11.33
N LEU A 147 32.24 -9.42 10.09
CA LEU A 147 30.87 -9.04 9.73
C LEU A 147 30.01 -10.25 9.34
N GLY A 148 30.55 -11.48 9.39
CA GLY A 148 29.87 -12.70 8.95
C GLY A 148 29.69 -12.76 7.44
N LEU A 149 30.63 -12.19 6.68
CA LEU A 149 30.74 -12.26 5.23
C LEU A 149 31.95 -13.14 4.88
N LEU A 150 31.73 -14.44 4.71
CA LEU A 150 32.82 -15.41 4.63
C LEU A 150 33.33 -15.59 3.19
N THR A 151 32.46 -15.40 2.20
CA THR A 151 32.80 -15.56 0.78
C THR A 151 32.32 -14.41 -0.08
N GLU A 152 32.82 -14.35 -1.32
CA GLU A 152 32.42 -13.36 -2.33
C GLU A 152 30.92 -13.53 -2.67
N GLU A 153 30.44 -14.78 -2.68
CA GLU A 153 29.03 -15.12 -2.88
C GLU A 153 28.13 -14.60 -1.75
N ASP A 154 28.57 -14.68 -0.49
CA ASP A 154 27.83 -14.12 0.64
C ASP A 154 27.64 -12.60 0.48
N CYS A 155 28.70 -11.92 0.04
CA CYS A 155 28.70 -10.48 -0.20
C CYS A 155 27.76 -10.12 -1.36
N LEU A 156 27.87 -10.86 -2.47
CA LEU A 156 27.01 -10.66 -3.64
C LEU A 156 25.54 -10.91 -3.30
N ALA A 157 25.22 -11.99 -2.59
CA ALA A 157 23.87 -12.31 -2.15
C ALA A 157 23.30 -11.21 -1.24
N GLY A 158 24.11 -10.67 -0.31
CA GLY A 158 23.70 -9.56 0.53
C GLY A 158 23.43 -8.27 -0.26
N ALA A 159 24.27 -7.94 -1.24
CA ALA A 159 24.02 -6.81 -2.14
C ALA A 159 22.76 -7.01 -3.00
N MET A 160 22.52 -8.22 -3.48
CA MET A 160 21.28 -8.57 -4.20
C MET A 160 20.04 -8.45 -3.30
N ASP A 161 20.13 -8.82 -2.02
CA ASP A 161 19.03 -8.64 -1.06
C ASP A 161 18.68 -7.17 -0.88
N ILE A 162 19.67 -6.27 -0.87
CA ILE A 162 19.46 -4.81 -0.85
C ILE A 162 18.65 -4.37 -2.07
N LEU A 163 19.09 -4.76 -3.27
CA LEU A 163 18.43 -4.39 -4.53
C LEU A 163 17.03 -4.99 -4.64
N ALA A 164 16.86 -6.25 -4.25
CA ALA A 164 15.56 -6.92 -4.25
C ALA A 164 14.55 -6.19 -3.36
N GLU A 165 14.98 -5.71 -2.19
CA GLU A 165 14.13 -4.90 -1.32
C GLU A 165 13.80 -3.54 -1.94
N GLU A 166 14.79 -2.84 -2.51
CA GLU A 166 14.59 -1.55 -3.17
C GLU A 166 13.60 -1.66 -4.35
N PHE A 167 13.76 -2.66 -5.20
CA PHE A 167 12.85 -2.89 -6.33
C PHE A 167 11.45 -3.32 -5.86
N SER A 168 11.36 -4.17 -4.84
CA SER A 168 10.09 -4.65 -4.31
C SER A 168 9.25 -3.56 -3.64
N ASP A 169 9.92 -2.53 -3.12
CA ASP A 169 9.30 -1.40 -2.43
C ASP A 169 9.10 -0.18 -3.32
N HIS A 170 9.61 -0.20 -4.56
CA HIS A 170 9.44 0.91 -5.49
C HIS A 170 7.96 1.07 -5.89
N PRO A 171 7.30 2.20 -5.59
CA PRO A 171 5.86 2.37 -5.79
C PRO A 171 5.42 2.13 -7.24
N ASP A 172 6.16 2.69 -8.20
CA ASP A 172 5.83 2.56 -9.63
C ASP A 172 5.93 1.12 -10.14
N TYR A 173 6.94 0.37 -9.70
CA TYR A 173 7.09 -1.04 -10.08
C TYR A 173 5.92 -1.86 -9.54
N ARG A 174 5.54 -1.66 -8.28
CA ARG A 174 4.39 -2.35 -7.68
C ARG A 174 3.09 -2.03 -8.41
N LYS A 175 2.85 -0.76 -8.74
CA LYS A 175 1.67 -0.32 -9.48
C LYS A 175 1.58 -1.00 -10.85
N ASN A 176 2.68 -1.02 -11.60
CA ASN A 176 2.75 -1.63 -12.92
C ASN A 176 2.59 -3.16 -12.87
N ILE A 177 3.29 -3.83 -11.96
CA ILE A 177 3.17 -5.28 -11.76
C ILE A 177 1.74 -5.65 -11.40
N ARG A 178 1.11 -4.94 -10.47
CA ARG A 178 -0.29 -5.16 -10.08
C ARG A 178 -1.24 -5.01 -11.27
N LEU A 179 -1.06 -3.95 -12.07
CA LEU A 179 -1.87 -3.72 -13.25
C LEU A 179 -1.71 -4.84 -14.29
N MET A 180 -0.47 -5.30 -14.51
CA MET A 180 -0.20 -6.47 -15.36
C MET A 180 -0.88 -7.72 -14.81
N THR A 181 -0.69 -8.05 -13.53
CA THR A 181 -1.31 -9.22 -12.90
C THR A 181 -2.83 -9.18 -12.99
N TYR A 182 -3.46 -8.00 -12.84
CA TYR A 182 -4.91 -7.88 -12.99
C TYR A 182 -5.39 -8.08 -14.44
N ARG A 183 -4.58 -7.67 -15.43
CA ARG A 183 -4.93 -7.78 -16.85
C ARG A 183 -4.68 -9.16 -17.45
N SER A 184 -3.61 -9.83 -17.03
CA SER A 184 -3.12 -11.06 -17.67
C SER A 184 -2.92 -12.23 -16.70
N GLY A 185 -3.21 -12.05 -15.41
CA GLY A 185 -3.07 -13.11 -14.42
C GLY A 185 -4.11 -14.20 -14.63
N LEU A 186 -3.70 -15.45 -14.46
CA LEU A 186 -4.59 -16.60 -14.41
C LEU A 186 -4.86 -16.95 -12.95
N LEU A 187 -6.14 -16.98 -12.56
CA LEU A 187 -6.54 -17.52 -11.28
C LEU A 187 -6.50 -19.04 -11.38
N VAL A 188 -5.64 -19.67 -10.58
CA VAL A 188 -5.51 -21.13 -10.53
C VAL A 188 -5.82 -21.57 -9.11
N ALA A 189 -6.80 -22.47 -8.98
CA ALA A 189 -7.08 -23.16 -7.74
C ALA A 189 -6.54 -24.60 -7.87
N LYS A 190 -5.98 -25.14 -6.78
CA LYS A 190 -5.41 -26.48 -6.74
C LYS A 190 -5.76 -27.15 -5.42
N GLY A 191 -6.19 -28.41 -5.50
CA GLY A 191 -6.38 -29.24 -4.32
C GLY A 191 -5.07 -29.47 -3.57
N LYS A 192 -5.15 -29.47 -2.22
CA LYS A 192 -4.01 -29.87 -1.37
C LYS A 192 -4.04 -31.35 -0.99
N THR A 193 -5.15 -32.03 -1.24
CA THR A 193 -5.43 -33.41 -0.83
C THR A 193 -6.19 -34.14 -1.93
N GLU A 194 -6.06 -35.46 -1.96
CA GLU A 194 -6.87 -36.34 -2.82
C GLU A 194 -8.23 -36.70 -2.19
N GLU A 195 -8.43 -36.35 -0.91
CA GLU A 195 -9.72 -36.52 -0.24
C GLU A 195 -10.78 -35.56 -0.82
N VAL A 196 -12.00 -36.06 -0.98
CA VAL A 196 -13.17 -35.29 -1.42
C VAL A 196 -13.47 -34.23 -0.37
N THR A 197 -13.30 -32.96 -0.75
CA THR A 197 -13.71 -31.81 0.07
C THR A 197 -14.88 -31.09 -0.59
N THR A 198 -15.53 -30.21 0.16
CA THR A 198 -16.56 -29.28 -0.37
C THR A 198 -16.04 -28.36 -1.48
N TYR A 199 -14.73 -28.35 -1.75
CA TYR A 199 -14.07 -27.51 -2.75
C TYR A 199 -13.53 -28.31 -3.95
N GLU A 200 -13.84 -29.60 -4.05
CA GLU A 200 -13.39 -30.49 -5.15
C GLU A 200 -13.66 -29.88 -6.53
N MET A 201 -14.81 -29.20 -6.71
CA MET A 201 -15.18 -28.53 -7.96
C MET A 201 -14.24 -27.37 -8.39
N TYR A 202 -13.28 -26.98 -7.55
CA TYR A 202 -12.31 -25.91 -7.81
C TYR A 202 -10.87 -26.43 -7.91
N TYR A 203 -10.63 -27.74 -7.98
CA TYR A 203 -9.26 -28.28 -7.95
C TYR A 203 -8.51 -28.19 -9.28
N ASP A 204 -9.23 -27.97 -10.39
CA ASP A 204 -8.72 -27.83 -11.76
C ASP A 204 -8.89 -26.40 -12.31
#